data_AF-A0AAW2DSH5-F1
#
_entry.id   AF-A0AAW2DSH5-F1
#
_cell.length_a   1.000
_cell.length_b   1.000
_cell.length_c   1.000
_cell.angle_alpha   90.00
_cell.angle_beta   90.00
_cell.angle_gamma   90.00
#
_symmetry.space_group_name_H-M   'P 1'
#
loop_
_entity.id
_entity.type
_entity.pdbx_description
1 polymer ?
#
loop_
_entity_poly.entity_id
_entity_poly.type
_entity_poly.pdbx_seq_one_letter_code
_entity_poly.pdbx_strand_id
1 'polypeptide(L)'
;MDGTGEWIYEEAKIKDIQHEFSKLYSSELCMAHIHSPVMNFSCCMLSEEERCKMGREVDEEEIRAALWSLKPFKAPGPDGLHARFFQYFWHDVQAFVCHEVKKAFAHVISKVLVARIRPLLNNLISPIQTAFVLRRRGVDNVVIAQELIYTMDRMKGQEGYMAVKVDLEKAYDRLEWSFIHKVLQAF
;
A
#
# COMPACT_ATOMS: atom_id res chain seq x y z
N MET A 1 -14.07 -16.82 25.46
CA MET A 1 -14.44 -17.56 26.68
C MET A 1 -15.75 -16.98 27.18
N ASP A 2 -16.56 -17.75 27.88
CA ASP A 2 -17.75 -17.20 28.55
C ASP A 2 -17.34 -16.36 29.76
N GLY A 3 -18.31 -15.72 30.41
CA GLY A 3 -18.07 -14.92 31.63
C GLY A 3 -17.48 -15.72 32.80
N THR A 4 -17.29 -17.04 32.65
CA THR A 4 -16.67 -17.93 33.62
C THR A 4 -15.26 -18.41 33.22
N GLY A 5 -14.74 -17.97 32.07
CA GLY A 5 -13.39 -18.32 31.61
C GLY A 5 -13.30 -19.67 30.88
N GLU A 6 -14.42 -20.34 30.60
CA GLU A 6 -14.44 -21.57 29.82
C GLU A 6 -14.40 -21.26 28.32
N TRP A 7 -13.70 -22.08 27.54
CA TRP A 7 -13.65 -21.94 26.09
C TRP A 7 -15.03 -22.22 25.48
N ILE A 8 -15.56 -21.24 24.74
CA ILE A 8 -16.85 -21.39 24.05
C ILE A 8 -16.58 -22.08 22.72
N TYR A 9 -17.13 -23.28 22.55
CA TYR A 9 -17.11 -24.03 21.29
C TYR A 9 -18.50 -24.08 20.61
N GLU A 10 -19.50 -23.49 21.24
CA GLU A 10 -20.89 -23.52 20.79
C GLU A 10 -21.11 -22.57 19.60
N GLU A 11 -21.47 -23.15 18.45
CA GLU A 11 -21.58 -22.44 17.17
C GLU A 11 -22.58 -21.27 17.22
N ALA A 12 -23.66 -21.41 17.98
CA ALA A 12 -24.67 -20.35 18.15
C ALA A 12 -24.10 -19.10 18.85
N LYS A 13 -23.34 -19.29 19.94
CA LYS A 13 -22.69 -18.18 20.67
C LYS A 13 -21.57 -17.54 19.86
N ILE A 14 -20.85 -18.34 19.06
CA ILE A 14 -19.83 -17.83 18.13
C ILE A 14 -20.46 -16.98 17.03
N LYS A 15 -21.63 -17.37 16.51
CA LYS A 15 -22.38 -16.59 15.50
C LYS A 15 -22.90 -15.26 16.04
N ASP A 16 -23.37 -15.21 17.29
CA ASP A 16 -23.80 -13.96 17.92
C ASP A 16 -22.63 -12.97 18.05
N ILE A 17 -21.46 -13.45 18.47
CA ILE A 17 -20.23 -12.64 18.53
C ILE A 17 -19.84 -12.18 17.12
N GLN A 18 -19.87 -13.07 16.11
CA GLN A 18 -19.58 -12.69 14.73
C GLN A 18 -20.54 -11.61 14.20
N HIS A 19 -21.84 -11.70 14.51
CA HIS A 19 -22.83 -10.72 14.09
C HIS A 19 -22.60 -9.36 14.76
N GLU A 20 -22.27 -9.34 16.06
CA GLU A 20 -21.95 -8.12 16.78
C GLU A 20 -20.70 -7.44 16.22
N PHE A 21 -19.64 -8.20 15.95
CA PHE A 21 -18.43 -7.69 15.30
C PHE A 21 -18.70 -7.21 13.87
N SER A 22 -19.49 -7.94 13.09
CA SER A 22 -19.88 -7.51 11.73
C SER A 22 -20.62 -6.18 11.75
N LYS A 23 -21.39 -5.89 12.82
CA LYS A 23 -22.06 -4.61 13.00
C LYS A 23 -21.08 -3.50 13.40
N LEU A 24 -20.10 -3.78 14.27
CA LEU A 24 -19.08 -2.81 14.69
C LEU A 24 -18.14 -2.37 13.56
N TYR A 25 -17.88 -3.26 12.60
CA TYR A 25 -17.01 -3.01 11.45
C TYR A 25 -17.79 -2.84 10.13
N SER A 26 -19.12 -2.74 10.21
CA SER A 26 -19.96 -2.29 9.10
C SER A 26 -19.69 -0.81 8.83
N SER A 27 -19.69 -0.43 7.56
CA SER A 27 -19.28 0.88 7.03
C SER A 27 -20.17 2.08 7.39
N GLU A 28 -20.83 2.08 8.55
CA GLU A 28 -21.44 3.27 9.18
C GLU A 28 -20.38 4.16 9.88
N LEU A 29 -19.17 4.25 9.29
CA LEU A 29 -18.17 5.22 9.68
C LEU A 29 -18.64 6.60 9.21
N CYS A 30 -19.40 7.29 10.06
CA CYS A 30 -19.56 8.73 9.99
C CYS A 30 -18.18 9.36 9.85
N MET A 31 -17.96 10.08 8.74
CA MET A 31 -16.72 10.77 8.46
C MET A 31 -16.41 11.76 9.59
N ALA A 32 -15.49 11.41 10.48
CA ALA A 32 -14.87 12.40 11.34
C ALA A 32 -14.09 13.36 10.42
N HIS A 33 -14.61 14.57 10.25
CA HIS A 33 -13.94 15.62 9.49
C HIS A 33 -12.64 15.97 10.21
N ILE A 34 -11.50 15.53 9.67
CA ILE A 34 -10.19 16.05 10.07
C ILE A 34 -10.14 17.48 9.54
N HIS A 35 -10.45 18.45 10.39
CA HIS A 35 -10.36 19.87 10.07
C HIS A 35 -8.88 20.28 10.11
N SER A 36 -8.15 20.05 9.01
CA SER A 36 -6.79 20.56 8.86
C SER A 36 -6.85 22.06 8.51
N PRO A 37 -6.22 22.98 9.28
CA PRO A 37 -6.19 24.41 8.97
C PRO A 37 -5.16 24.79 7.89
N VAL A 38 -4.63 23.82 7.12
CA VAL A 38 -3.60 24.08 6.11
C VAL A 38 -4.26 24.37 4.76
N MET A 39 -4.98 25.49 4.63
CA MET A 39 -5.35 26.02 3.31
C MET A 39 -5.29 27.54 3.31
N ASN A 40 -4.08 28.08 3.09
CA ASN A 40 -3.92 29.40 2.48
C ASN A 40 -2.57 29.55 1.76
N PHE A 41 -2.23 28.56 0.93
CA PHE A 41 -1.23 28.75 -0.13
C PHE A 41 -1.97 28.95 -1.44
N SER A 42 -1.94 30.18 -1.99
CA SER A 42 -2.27 30.41 -3.40
C SER A 42 -1.11 29.89 -4.26
N CYS A 43 -0.94 28.57 -4.27
CA CYS A 43 -0.09 27.88 -5.22
C CYS A 43 -0.88 27.71 -6.52
N CYS A 44 -0.21 27.75 -7.65
CA CYS A 44 -0.74 27.33 -8.94
C CYS A 44 -1.12 25.84 -8.84
N MET A 45 -2.38 25.58 -8.48
CA MET A 45 -2.91 24.22 -8.39
C MET A 45 -3.17 23.73 -9.81
N LEU A 46 -2.60 22.58 -10.16
CA LEU A 46 -2.97 21.88 -11.37
C LEU A 46 -4.46 21.59 -11.35
N SER A 47 -5.13 21.82 -12.47
CA SER A 47 -6.50 21.38 -12.68
C SER A 47 -6.59 19.86 -12.53
N GLU A 48 -7.78 19.36 -12.21
CA GLU A 48 -8.02 17.93 -12.09
C GLU A 48 -7.62 17.18 -13.38
N GLU A 49 -7.84 17.80 -14.54
CA GLU A 49 -7.43 17.25 -15.84
C GLU A 49 -5.91 17.13 -15.98
N GLU A 50 -5.15 18.15 -15.55
CA GLU A 50 -3.69 18.11 -15.58
C GLU A 50 -3.12 17.08 -14.61
N ARG A 51 -3.73 16.93 -13.43
CA ARG A 51 -3.35 15.88 -12.46
C ARG A 51 -3.62 14.49 -13.01
N CYS A 52 -4.78 14.27 -13.62
CA CYS A 52 -5.11 13.03 -14.30
C CYS A 52 -4.14 12.73 -15.45
N LYS A 53 -3.76 13.74 -16.24
CA LYS A 53 -2.78 13.59 -17.33
C LYS A 53 -1.39 13.19 -16.82
N MET A 54 -0.95 13.69 -15.67
CA MET A 54 0.32 13.28 -15.08
C MET A 54 0.27 11.91 -14.39
N GLY A 55 -0.91 11.48 -13.94
CA GLY A 55 -1.10 10.21 -13.25
C GLY A 55 -1.32 9.01 -14.18
N ARG A 56 -1.51 9.24 -15.49
CA ARG A 56 -1.74 8.18 -16.47
C ARG A 56 -0.47 7.37 -16.77
N GLU A 57 -0.65 6.15 -17.26
CA GLU A 57 0.46 5.34 -17.76
C GLU A 57 1.10 5.98 -19.01
N VAL A 58 2.42 5.78 -19.15
CA VAL A 58 3.18 6.26 -20.31
C VAL A 58 2.66 5.58 -21.58
N ASP A 59 2.28 6.38 -22.58
CA ASP A 59 1.80 5.88 -23.86
C ASP A 59 2.91 5.75 -24.92
N GLU A 60 2.59 5.13 -26.06
CA GLU A 60 3.59 4.89 -27.11
C GLU A 60 3.95 6.15 -27.87
N GLU A 61 3.01 7.07 -28.00
CA GLU A 61 3.17 8.38 -28.61
C GLU A 61 4.15 9.25 -27.84
N GLU A 62 4.10 9.25 -26.50
CA GLU A 62 5.02 9.92 -25.58
C GLU A 62 6.41 9.34 -25.71
N ILE A 63 6.53 8.00 -25.77
CA ILE A 63 7.81 7.32 -25.95
C ILE A 63 8.42 7.68 -27.30
N ARG A 64 7.61 7.65 -28.36
CA ARG A 64 8.02 8.05 -29.71
C ARG A 64 8.42 9.54 -29.74
N ALA A 65 7.60 10.43 -29.21
CA ALA A 65 7.88 11.86 -29.18
C ALA A 65 9.17 12.16 -28.40
N ALA A 66 9.37 11.51 -27.25
CA ALA A 66 10.60 11.61 -26.47
C ALA A 66 11.81 11.12 -27.27
N LEU A 67 11.71 9.96 -27.95
CA LEU A 67 12.78 9.43 -28.79
C LEU A 67 13.14 10.37 -29.96
N TRP A 68 12.14 11.03 -30.57
CA TRP A 68 12.36 12.00 -31.65
C TRP A 68 12.90 13.35 -31.16
N SER A 69 12.73 13.67 -29.88
CA SER A 69 13.36 14.83 -29.26
C SER A 69 14.87 14.66 -29.05
N LEU A 70 15.38 13.42 -29.11
CA LEU A 70 16.80 13.12 -28.95
C LEU A 70 17.61 13.45 -30.21
N LYS A 71 18.79 14.05 -30.01
CA LYS A 71 19.74 14.30 -31.09
C LYS A 71 20.25 12.97 -31.67
N PRO A 72 20.11 12.71 -32.99
CA PRO A 72 20.40 11.41 -33.58
C PRO A 72 21.83 10.90 -33.36
N PHE A 73 22.81 11.81 -33.29
CA PHE A 73 24.24 11.49 -33.24
C PHE A 73 24.94 11.98 -31.97
N LYS A 74 24.21 12.06 -30.86
CA LYS A 74 24.86 12.31 -29.58
C LYS A 74 25.80 11.13 -29.25
N ALA A 75 26.84 11.41 -28.45
CA ALA A 75 27.78 10.37 -28.01
C ALA A 75 27.02 9.13 -27.50
N PRO A 76 27.38 7.93 -27.98
CA PRO A 76 26.64 6.72 -27.65
C PRO A 76 26.94 6.29 -26.21
N GLY A 77 26.04 5.47 -25.65
CA GLY A 77 26.28 4.82 -24.37
C GLY A 77 27.37 3.74 -24.47
N PRO A 78 27.59 2.98 -23.38
CA PRO A 78 28.51 1.84 -23.38
C PRO A 78 28.20 0.76 -24.43
N ASP A 79 26.96 0.76 -24.95
CA ASP A 79 26.45 -0.13 -26.00
C ASP A 79 26.83 0.31 -27.43
N GLY A 80 27.34 1.52 -27.61
CA GLY A 80 27.69 2.07 -28.92
C GLY A 80 26.49 2.45 -29.79
N LEU A 81 25.25 2.35 -29.29
CA LEU A 81 24.04 2.64 -30.08
C LEU A 81 23.66 4.11 -29.99
N HIS A 82 23.46 4.72 -31.15
CA HIS A 82 22.98 6.09 -31.27
C HIS A 82 21.45 6.14 -31.31
N ALA A 83 20.84 7.24 -30.88
CA ALA A 83 19.39 7.47 -31.01
C ALA A 83 18.90 7.30 -32.47
N ARG A 84 19.75 7.62 -33.46
CA ARG A 84 19.46 7.41 -34.88
C ARG A 84 19.10 5.96 -35.23
N PHE A 85 19.70 4.97 -34.56
CA PHE A 85 19.38 3.56 -34.77
C PHE A 85 17.90 3.31 -34.51
N PHE A 86 17.42 3.69 -33.32
CA PHE A 86 16.03 3.50 -32.91
C PHE A 86 15.04 4.34 -33.73
N GLN A 87 15.43 5.56 -34.14
CA GLN A 87 14.61 6.40 -35.02
C GLN A 87 14.45 5.79 -36.42
N TYR A 88 15.52 5.20 -36.96
CA TYR A 88 15.52 4.60 -38.30
C TYR A 88 14.78 3.25 -38.33
N PHE A 89 15.05 2.37 -37.37
CA PHE A 89 14.45 1.03 -37.28
C PHE A 89 13.17 1.01 -36.43
N TRP A 90 12.53 2.16 -36.20
CA TRP A 90 11.41 2.27 -35.27
C TRP A 90 10.31 1.24 -35.54
N HIS A 91 9.94 1.04 -36.80
CA HIS A 91 8.88 0.09 -37.16
C HIS A 91 9.19 -1.35 -36.74
N ASP A 92 10.48 -1.71 -36.67
CA ASP A 92 10.94 -3.04 -36.27
C ASP A 92 11.11 -3.16 -34.75
N VAL A 93 11.56 -2.09 -34.08
CA VAL A 93 11.92 -2.13 -32.65
C VAL A 93 10.87 -1.54 -31.70
N GLN A 94 9.86 -0.83 -32.21
CA GLN A 94 8.89 -0.08 -31.40
C GLN A 94 8.22 -0.92 -30.31
N ALA A 95 7.81 -2.15 -30.63
CA ALA A 95 7.14 -3.01 -29.66
C ALA A 95 8.03 -3.32 -28.45
N PHE A 96 9.30 -3.62 -28.70
CA PHE A 96 10.28 -3.91 -27.65
C PHE A 96 10.63 -2.65 -26.84
N VAL A 97 10.90 -1.54 -27.52
CA VAL A 97 11.24 -0.26 -26.87
C VAL A 97 10.09 0.22 -25.99
N CYS A 98 8.86 0.23 -26.52
CA CYS A 98 7.67 0.63 -25.77
C CYS A 98 7.45 -0.27 -24.54
N HIS A 99 7.58 -1.58 -24.69
CA HIS A 99 7.46 -2.52 -23.57
C HIS A 99 8.48 -2.23 -22.46
N GLU A 100 9.76 -2.12 -22.80
CA GLU A 100 10.82 -1.91 -21.82
C GLU A 100 10.73 -0.54 -21.14
N VAL A 101 10.37 0.52 -21.87
CA VAL A 101 10.19 1.86 -21.28
C VAL A 101 8.99 1.88 -20.33
N LYS A 102 7.84 1.34 -20.73
CA LYS A 102 6.64 1.25 -19.86
C LYS A 102 6.96 0.47 -18.58
N LYS A 103 7.62 -0.68 -18.72
CA LYS A 103 8.04 -1.54 -17.60
C LYS A 103 9.04 -0.83 -16.68
N ALA A 104 10.03 -0.15 -17.24
CA ALA A 104 11.02 0.60 -16.46
C ALA A 104 10.35 1.73 -15.68
N PHE A 105 9.48 2.52 -16.31
CA PHE A 105 8.80 3.63 -15.66
C PHE A 105 7.93 3.15 -14.48
N ALA A 106 7.10 2.12 -14.69
CA ALA A 106 6.26 1.54 -13.64
C ALA A 106 7.08 0.97 -12.47
N HIS A 107 8.10 0.16 -12.77
CA HIS A 107 8.92 -0.47 -11.72
C HIS A 107 9.78 0.54 -10.97
N VAL A 108 10.42 1.48 -11.67
CA VAL A 108 11.30 2.46 -11.03
C VAL A 108 10.50 3.37 -10.11
N ILE A 109 9.34 3.88 -10.56
CA ILE A 109 8.48 4.72 -9.71
C ILE A 109 8.04 3.95 -8.46
N SER A 110 7.51 2.74 -8.62
CA SER A 110 7.12 1.89 -7.49
C SER A 110 8.28 1.65 -6.52
N LYS A 111 9.47 1.30 -7.03
CA LYS A 111 10.67 1.07 -6.21
C LYS A 111 11.13 2.34 -5.49
N VAL A 112 11.10 3.50 -6.14
CA VAL A 112 11.45 4.79 -5.52
C VAL A 112 10.48 5.14 -4.41
N LEU A 113 9.17 4.98 -4.63
CA LEU A 113 8.15 5.20 -3.61
C LEU A 113 8.36 4.27 -2.41
N VAL A 114 8.56 2.97 -2.65
CA VAL A 114 8.88 1.99 -1.59
C VAL A 114 10.14 2.40 -0.84
N ALA A 115 11.21 2.81 -1.54
CA ALA A 115 12.45 3.24 -0.92
C ALA A 115 12.28 4.49 -0.04
N ARG A 116 11.40 5.42 -0.41
CA ARG A 116 11.08 6.63 0.38
C ARG A 116 10.21 6.32 1.59
N ILE A 117 9.23 5.43 1.46
CA ILE A 117 8.31 5.09 2.55
C ILE A 117 8.99 4.19 3.60
N ARG A 118 9.87 3.28 3.17
CA ARG A 118 10.47 2.25 4.04
C ARG A 118 11.14 2.79 5.33
N PRO A 119 11.91 3.89 5.31
CA PRO A 119 12.47 4.47 6.53
C PRO A 119 11.40 5.06 7.47
N LEU A 120 10.30 5.57 6.92
CA LEU A 120 9.20 6.20 7.65
C LEU A 120 8.28 5.17 8.33
N LEU A 121 8.20 3.94 7.78
CA LEU A 121 7.37 2.87 8.31
C LEU A 121 7.60 2.63 9.81
N ASN A 122 8.84 2.73 10.29
CA ASN A 122 9.15 2.51 11.71
C ASN A 122 8.43 3.48 12.66
N ASN A 123 8.10 4.68 12.19
CA ASN A 123 7.39 5.71 12.96
C ASN A 123 5.87 5.69 12.70
N LEU A 124 5.44 5.15 11.56
CA LEU A 124 4.04 5.15 11.14
C LEU A 124 3.26 3.93 11.63
N ILE A 125 3.94 2.81 11.86
CA ILE A 125 3.29 1.55 12.24
C ILE A 125 3.69 1.12 13.66
N SER A 126 2.73 0.53 14.38
CA SER A 126 2.92 0.04 15.74
C SER A 126 4.17 -0.85 15.85
N PRO A 127 4.97 -0.76 16.92
CA PRO A 127 6.11 -1.66 17.17
C PRO A 127 5.74 -3.16 17.12
N ILE A 128 4.47 -3.48 17.38
CA ILE A 128 3.93 -4.86 17.42
C ILE A 128 3.58 -5.39 16.02
N GLN A 129 3.55 -4.53 14.99
CA GLN A 129 3.28 -4.94 13.61
C GLN A 129 4.55 -5.47 12.95
N THR A 130 4.80 -6.78 13.01
CA THR A 130 6.09 -7.35 12.59
C THR A 130 6.16 -7.77 11.12
N ALA A 131 5.02 -7.99 10.46
CA ALA A 131 4.99 -8.47 9.07
C ALA A 131 5.37 -7.36 8.07
N PHE A 132 6.18 -7.71 7.06
CA PHE A 132 6.58 -6.85 5.94
C PHE A 132 7.39 -5.58 6.29
N VAL A 133 7.93 -5.49 7.51
CA VAL A 133 8.79 -4.39 7.96
C VAL A 133 10.22 -4.86 8.04
N LEU A 134 11.14 -4.10 7.44
CA LEU A 134 12.56 -4.44 7.50
C LEU A 134 13.04 -4.40 8.97
N ARG A 135 13.77 -5.44 9.39
CA ARG A 135 14.29 -5.66 10.76
C ARG A 135 13.29 -6.14 11.81
N ARG A 136 12.03 -6.42 11.45
CA ARG A 136 11.09 -7.14 12.33
C ARG A 136 10.97 -8.58 11.86
N ARG A 137 11.04 -9.54 12.78
CA ARG A 137 11.00 -10.97 12.42
C ARG A 137 9.64 -11.54 12.80
N GLY A 138 9.11 -12.43 11.97
CA GLY A 138 7.84 -13.11 12.26
C GLY A 138 7.86 -13.92 13.57
N VAL A 139 9.04 -14.32 14.05
CA VAL A 139 9.19 -14.97 15.36
C VAL A 139 8.79 -14.06 16.52
N ASP A 140 8.89 -12.74 16.36
CA ASP A 140 8.50 -11.78 17.40
C ASP A 140 6.96 -11.84 17.63
N ASN A 141 6.17 -12.12 16.58
CA ASN A 141 4.71 -12.36 16.74
C ASN A 141 4.39 -13.61 17.55
N VAL A 142 5.19 -14.68 17.40
CA VAL A 142 4.95 -15.93 18.13
C VAL A 142 5.20 -15.70 19.62
N VAL A 143 6.27 -14.97 19.96
CA VAL A 143 6.57 -14.59 21.34
C VAL A 143 5.45 -13.70 21.91
N ILE A 144 4.99 -12.70 21.17
CA ILE A 144 3.89 -11.82 21.61
C ILE A 144 2.62 -12.62 21.84
N ALA A 145 2.27 -13.55 20.96
CA ALA A 145 1.09 -14.40 21.12
C ALA A 145 1.21 -15.35 22.34
N GLN A 146 2.40 -15.92 22.55
CA GLN A 146 2.68 -16.78 23.70
C GLN A 146 2.56 -16.02 25.02
N GLU A 147 3.15 -14.83 25.12
CA GLU A 147 3.03 -13.96 26.30
C GLU A 147 1.58 -13.54 26.55
N LEU A 148 0.82 -13.27 25.48
CA LEU A 148 -0.60 -12.92 25.58
C LEU A 148 -1.42 -14.08 26.15
N ILE A 149 -1.25 -15.30 25.63
CA ILE A 149 -1.92 -16.51 26.15
C ILE A 149 -1.48 -16.81 27.58
N TYR A 150 -0.18 -16.72 27.87
CA TYR A 150 0.38 -16.96 29.19
C TYR A 150 -0.16 -16.00 30.25
N THR A 151 -0.28 -14.72 29.90
CA THR A 151 -0.83 -13.70 30.81
C THR A 151 -2.30 -14.01 31.10
N MET A 152 -3.08 -14.40 30.09
CA MET A 152 -4.49 -14.77 30.27
C MET A 152 -4.66 -15.99 31.18
N ASP A 153 -3.80 -17.01 31.05
CA ASP A 153 -3.84 -18.23 31.87
C ASP A 153 -3.56 -17.98 33.37
N ARG A 154 -2.77 -16.95 33.69
CA ARG A 154 -2.38 -16.62 35.07
C ARG A 154 -3.25 -15.56 35.73
N MET A 155 -4.13 -14.90 34.98
CA MET A 155 -5.01 -13.87 35.54
C MET A 155 -6.17 -14.50 36.29
N LYS A 156 -6.43 -14.02 37.51
CA LYS A 156 -7.56 -14.42 38.35
C LYS A 156 -8.31 -13.16 38.80
N GLY A 157 -9.60 -13.07 38.48
CA GLY A 157 -10.45 -11.91 38.78
C GLY A 157 -11.89 -12.12 38.28
N GLN A 158 -12.79 -11.18 38.58
CA GLN A 158 -14.19 -11.24 38.10
C GLN A 158 -14.32 -10.84 36.62
N GLU A 159 -13.32 -10.18 36.04
CA GLU A 159 -13.26 -9.84 34.61
C GLU A 159 -12.31 -10.80 33.88
N GLY A 160 -12.84 -11.53 32.89
CA GLY A 160 -12.06 -12.39 32.01
C GLY A 160 -11.53 -11.62 30.80
N TYR A 161 -10.31 -11.93 30.36
CA TYR A 161 -9.74 -11.36 29.14
C TYR A 161 -10.05 -12.26 27.93
N MET A 162 -10.21 -11.66 26.76
CA MET A 162 -10.45 -12.38 25.49
C MET A 162 -9.40 -12.00 24.45
N ALA A 163 -8.80 -13.00 23.82
CA ALA A 163 -7.94 -12.82 22.65
C ALA A 163 -8.79 -12.98 21.39
N VAL A 164 -8.77 -11.99 20.51
CA VAL A 164 -9.50 -12.00 19.25
C VAL A 164 -8.50 -12.05 18.10
N LYS A 165 -8.59 -13.09 17.28
CA LYS A 165 -7.82 -13.19 16.04
C LYS A 165 -8.73 -12.81 14.87
N VAL A 166 -8.33 -11.78 14.13
CA VAL A 166 -9.00 -11.35 12.90
C VAL A 166 -8.10 -11.71 11.72
N ASP A 167 -8.65 -12.44 10.75
CA ASP A 167 -7.98 -12.79 9.51
C ASP A 167 -8.70 -12.11 8.33
N LEU A 168 -7.93 -11.47 7.45
CA LEU A 168 -8.48 -10.73 6.31
C LEU A 168 -8.34 -11.58 5.05
N GLU A 169 -9.46 -11.96 4.45
CA GLU A 169 -9.45 -12.68 3.17
C GLU A 169 -9.02 -11.72 2.05
N LYS A 170 -7.87 -12.01 1.42
CA LYS A 170 -7.39 -11.29 0.22
C LYS A 170 -7.37 -9.76 0.42
N ALA A 171 -6.70 -9.30 1.47
CA ALA A 171 -6.67 -7.89 1.86
C ALA A 171 -6.35 -6.92 0.71
N TYR A 172 -5.47 -7.31 -0.22
CA TYR A 172 -5.13 -6.47 -1.39
C TYR A 172 -6.26 -6.37 -2.42
N ASP A 173 -7.09 -7.42 -2.56
CA ASP A 173 -8.20 -7.45 -3.53
C ASP A 173 -9.43 -6.72 -2.99
N ARG A 174 -9.56 -6.60 -1.67
CA ARG A 174 -10.71 -5.99 -0.98
C ARG A 174 -10.48 -4.53 -0.57
N LEU A 175 -9.28 -3.98 -0.75
CA LEU A 175 -8.98 -2.60 -0.38
C LEU A 175 -9.60 -1.61 -1.37
N GLU A 176 -10.39 -0.67 -0.86
CA GLU A 176 -10.91 0.43 -1.68
C GLU A 176 -9.85 1.52 -1.91
N TRP A 177 -9.76 1.99 -3.15
CA TRP A 177 -8.84 3.08 -3.52
C TRP A 177 -9.12 4.40 -2.77
N SER A 178 -10.39 4.68 -2.49
CA SER A 178 -10.82 5.85 -1.74
C SER A 178 -10.23 5.86 -0.31
N PHE A 179 -10.17 4.69 0.32
CA PHE A 179 -9.58 4.50 1.64
C PHE A 179 -8.06 4.72 1.59
N ILE A 180 -7.36 4.13 0.61
CA ILE A 180 -5.92 4.33 0.44
C ILE A 180 -5.59 5.82 0.27
N HIS A 181 -6.35 6.54 -0.56
CA HIS A 181 -6.15 7.96 -0.77
C HIS A 181 -6.33 8.77 0.52
N LYS A 182 -7.39 8.48 1.30
CA LYS A 182 -7.62 9.13 2.60
C LYS A 182 -6.48 8.87 3.59
N VAL A 183 -5.98 7.63 3.65
CA VAL A 183 -4.84 7.27 4.51
C VAL A 183 -3.59 8.04 4.09
N LEU A 184 -3.27 8.09 2.79
CA LEU A 184 -2.11 8.84 2.27
C LEU A 184 -2.21 10.36 2.46
N GLN A 185 -3.40 10.92 2.68
CA GLN A 185 -3.59 12.33 3.01
C GLN A 185 -3.53 12.62 4.52
N ALA A 186 -3.81 11.62 5.35
CA ALA A 186 -3.85 11.77 6.80
C ALA A 186 -2.45 11.70 7.46
N PHE A 187 -1.48 11.08 6.79
CA PHE A 187 -0.09 10.92 7.21
C PHE A 187 0.87 11.65 6.27
#